data_AF-A0A9X4SH69-F1
#
_entry.id   AF-A0A9X4SH69-F1
#
_cell.length_a   1.000
_cell.length_b   1.000
_cell.length_c   1.000
_cell.angle_alpha   90.00
_cell.angle_beta   90.00
_cell.angle_gamma   90.00
#
_symmetry.space_group_name_H-M   'P 1'
#
loop_
_entity.id
_entity.type
_entity.pdbx_description
1 polymer ?
#
loop_
_entity_poly.entity_id
_entity_poly.type
_entity_poly.pdbx_seq_one_letter_code
_entity_poly.pdbx_strand_id
1 'polypeptide(L)'
;MDWFGLAGCKGKKWDVGSYQQLRSSVKNHGLELDAHHIGQKALMKKLVKNYDPNTGPAILVPKVGHTISKPNTGVVSRSNINPKTGQKIKSARELLARDIKKLKRVYPEIPKSKIREIIKLNKSMYPEMNK
;
A
#
# COMPACT_ATOMS: atom_id res chain seq x y z
N MET A 1 -17.30 -27.09 -1.19
CA MET A 1 -16.79 -26.10 -0.22
C MET A 1 -15.87 -25.14 -0.96
N ASP A 2 -16.23 -23.85 -1.04
CA ASP A 2 -15.34 -22.78 -1.54
C ASP A 2 -14.33 -22.46 -0.42
N TRP A 3 -13.08 -22.88 -0.62
CA TRP A 3 -12.00 -22.74 0.37
C TRP A 3 -11.52 -21.29 0.54
N PHE A 4 -11.95 -20.35 -0.32
CA PHE A 4 -11.48 -18.95 -0.31
C PHE A 4 -12.57 -17.88 -0.28
N GLY A 5 -13.86 -18.22 -0.39
CA GLY A 5 -14.96 -17.25 -0.25
C GLY A 5 -14.85 -16.07 -1.22
N LEU A 6 -14.34 -16.31 -2.43
CA LEU A 6 -14.04 -15.24 -3.41
C LEU A 6 -15.27 -14.77 -4.19
N ALA A 7 -16.43 -15.42 -3.98
CA ALA A 7 -17.72 -14.91 -4.39
C ALA A 7 -18.34 -14.06 -3.27
N GLY A 8 -18.21 -12.73 -3.36
CA GLY A 8 -19.24 -11.84 -2.80
C GLY A 8 -18.81 -10.70 -1.86
N CYS A 9 -17.57 -10.64 -1.37
CA CYS A 9 -17.16 -9.52 -0.50
C CYS A 9 -16.60 -8.36 -1.33
N LYS A 10 -17.42 -7.33 -1.57
CA LYS A 10 -16.95 -6.04 -2.09
C LYS A 10 -15.92 -5.46 -1.13
N GLY A 11 -14.75 -5.10 -1.66
CA GLY A 11 -13.69 -4.47 -0.87
C GLY A 11 -14.16 -3.17 -0.23
N LYS A 12 -13.78 -2.95 1.04
CA LYS A 12 -14.12 -1.76 1.80
C LYS A 12 -12.92 -0.83 1.88
N LYS A 13 -13.22 0.47 2.00
CA LYS A 13 -12.20 1.50 2.18
C LYS A 13 -11.33 1.15 3.40
N TRP A 14 -10.01 1.15 3.22
CA TRP A 14 -8.98 0.79 4.20
C TRP A 14 -8.80 -0.70 4.50
N ASP A 15 -9.42 -1.61 3.75
CA ASP A 15 -9.08 -3.02 3.85
C ASP A 15 -7.60 -3.24 3.51
N VAL A 16 -6.96 -4.13 4.27
CA VAL A 16 -5.54 -4.46 4.18
C VAL A 16 -5.42 -5.92 3.78
N GLY A 17 -4.52 -6.23 2.86
CA GLY A 17 -4.34 -7.58 2.34
C GLY A 17 -3.29 -7.63 1.24
N SER A 18 -3.25 -8.73 0.50
CA SER A 18 -2.41 -8.79 -0.71
C SER A 18 -2.99 -7.92 -1.83
N TYR A 19 -2.12 -7.38 -2.67
CA TYR A 19 -2.54 -6.54 -3.79
C TYR A 19 -3.56 -7.23 -4.71
N GLN A 20 -3.31 -8.49 -5.09
CA GLN A 20 -4.21 -9.22 -5.99
C GLN A 20 -5.60 -9.43 -5.38
N GLN A 21 -5.68 -9.82 -4.10
CA GLN A 21 -6.97 -10.00 -3.41
C GLN A 21 -7.76 -8.69 -3.37
N LEU A 22 -7.12 -7.60 -2.92
CA LEU A 22 -7.77 -6.29 -2.84
C LEU A 22 -8.16 -5.77 -4.22
N ARG A 23 -7.30 -5.93 -5.23
CA ARG A 23 -7.59 -5.50 -6.60
C ARG A 23 -8.80 -6.23 -7.16
N SER A 24 -8.88 -7.56 -6.97
CA SER A 24 -10.02 -8.37 -7.38
C SER A 24 -11.31 -7.96 -6.66
N SER A 25 -11.25 -7.63 -5.37
CA SER A 25 -12.42 -7.22 -4.56
C SER A 25 -13.08 -5.91 -4.98
N VAL A 26 -12.41 -5.09 -5.81
CA VAL A 26 -12.93 -3.81 -6.33
C VAL A 26 -13.08 -3.77 -7.85
N LYS A 27 -12.49 -4.74 -8.56
CA LYS A 27 -12.54 -4.82 -10.03
C LYS A 27 -13.98 -5.04 -10.48
N ASN A 28 -14.44 -4.28 -11.47
CA ASN A 28 -15.78 -4.38 -12.07
C ASN A 28 -16.96 -4.14 -11.10
N HIS A 29 -16.72 -3.61 -9.89
CA HIS A 29 -17.77 -3.32 -8.91
C HIS A 29 -18.23 -1.85 -8.89
N GLY A 30 -17.72 -1.02 -9.81
CA GLY A 30 -18.06 0.42 -9.86
C GLY A 30 -17.56 1.23 -8.66
N LEU A 31 -16.68 0.66 -7.83
CA LEU A 31 -16.17 1.33 -6.63
C LEU A 31 -15.13 2.40 -6.99
N GLU A 32 -15.16 3.52 -6.28
CA GLU A 32 -14.14 4.57 -6.36
C GLU A 32 -12.89 4.25 -5.53
N LEU A 33 -12.59 2.96 -5.37
CA LEU A 33 -11.45 2.45 -4.62
C LEU A 33 -10.41 1.84 -5.55
N ASP A 34 -9.17 1.80 -5.09
CA ASP A 34 -8.07 1.11 -5.76
C ASP A 34 -7.08 0.53 -4.74
N ALA A 35 -6.39 -0.53 -5.14
CA ALA A 35 -5.39 -1.17 -4.30
C ALA A 35 -4.07 -0.41 -4.37
N HIS A 36 -3.61 0.10 -3.23
CA HIS A 36 -2.36 0.83 -3.13
C HIS A 36 -1.31 0.00 -2.38
N HIS A 37 -0.18 -0.28 -3.03
CA HIS A 37 0.95 -0.94 -2.38
C HIS A 37 1.55 -0.07 -1.27
N ILE A 38 1.80 -0.66 -0.12
CA ILE A 38 2.65 -0.08 0.93
C ILE A 38 3.99 -0.82 0.89
N GLY A 39 5.05 -0.12 0.52
CA GLY A 39 6.23 -0.74 -0.07
C GLY A 39 6.17 -0.60 -1.58
N GLN A 40 6.51 0.57 -2.11
CA GLN A 40 6.42 0.82 -3.55
C GLN A 40 7.17 -0.23 -4.38
N LYS A 41 6.41 -0.95 -5.23
CA LYS A 41 6.85 -2.08 -6.08
C LYS A 41 8.25 -1.95 -6.67
N ALA A 42 8.58 -0.80 -7.28
CA ALA A 42 9.83 -0.62 -8.02
C ALA A 42 11.07 -0.65 -7.11
N LEU A 43 10.95 -0.16 -5.87
CA LEU A 43 12.02 -0.22 -4.89
C LEU A 43 12.01 -1.55 -4.14
N MET A 44 10.82 -2.09 -3.84
CA MET A 44 10.70 -3.41 -3.22
C MET A 44 11.40 -4.50 -4.03
N LYS A 45 11.26 -4.52 -5.36
CA LYS A 45 11.98 -5.44 -6.26
C LYS A 45 13.50 -5.40 -6.13
N LYS A 46 14.07 -4.27 -5.67
CA LYS A 46 15.52 -4.08 -5.50
C LYS A 46 15.99 -4.37 -4.07
N LEU A 47 15.11 -4.13 -3.10
CA LEU A 47 15.44 -4.15 -1.66
C LEU A 47 15.06 -5.47 -0.98
N VAL A 48 14.24 -6.30 -1.63
CA VAL A 48 13.73 -7.55 -1.08
C VAL A 48 13.90 -8.65 -2.14
N LYS A 49 14.69 -9.68 -1.81
CA LYS A 49 15.17 -10.70 -2.76
C LYS A 49 14.04 -11.46 -3.48
N ASN A 50 12.95 -11.74 -2.77
CA ASN A 50 11.83 -12.55 -3.27
C ASN A 50 10.52 -11.75 -3.34
N TYR A 51 10.59 -10.45 -3.65
CA TYR A 51 9.40 -9.62 -3.73
C TYR A 51 8.53 -9.97 -4.95
N ASP A 52 7.32 -10.45 -4.70
CA ASP A 52 6.27 -10.58 -5.70
C ASP A 52 5.25 -9.43 -5.59
N PRO A 53 5.07 -8.61 -6.63
CA PRO A 53 4.09 -7.52 -6.61
C PRO A 53 2.62 -7.98 -6.58
N ASN A 54 2.29 -9.23 -6.88
CA ASN A 54 0.89 -9.69 -6.81
C ASN A 54 0.47 -10.00 -5.37
N THR A 55 1.39 -10.58 -4.60
CA THR A 55 1.17 -10.95 -3.20
C THR A 55 1.59 -9.87 -2.21
N GLY A 56 2.31 -8.84 -2.66
CA GLY A 56 2.79 -7.74 -1.83
C GLY A 56 1.67 -7.02 -1.04
N PRO A 57 1.94 -6.60 0.21
CA PRO A 57 0.97 -5.90 1.05
C PRO A 57 0.42 -4.62 0.38
N ALA A 58 -0.89 -4.45 0.49
CA ALA A 58 -1.62 -3.31 -0.03
C ALA A 58 -2.76 -2.90 0.90
N ILE A 59 -3.27 -1.70 0.66
CA ILE A 59 -4.45 -1.14 1.33
C ILE A 59 -5.41 -0.56 0.27
N LEU A 60 -6.72 -0.76 0.44
CA LEU A 60 -7.73 -0.12 -0.40
C LEU A 60 -7.87 1.35 -0.03
N VAL A 61 -7.69 2.23 -1.01
CA VAL A 61 -7.79 3.68 -0.85
C VAL A 61 -8.71 4.27 -1.92
N PRO A 62 -9.30 5.46 -1.72
CA PRO A 62 -9.96 6.19 -2.78
C PRO A 62 -9.06 6.42 -4.01
N LYS A 63 -9.62 6.42 -5.22
CA LYS A 63 -8.86 6.76 -6.44
C LYS A 63 -8.32 8.18 -6.40
N VAL A 64 -9.06 9.11 -5.79
CA VAL A 64 -8.61 10.48 -5.49
C VAL A 64 -7.53 10.44 -4.41
N GLY A 65 -6.35 10.97 -4.72
CA GLY A 65 -5.13 10.83 -3.93
C GLY A 65 -4.25 9.65 -4.34
N HIS A 66 -4.75 8.71 -5.16
CA HIS A 66 -3.97 7.57 -5.66
C HIS A 66 -3.58 7.72 -7.13
N THR A 67 -4.57 7.69 -8.01
CA THR A 67 -4.41 7.83 -9.46
C THR A 67 -4.95 9.17 -9.96
N ILE A 68 -5.90 9.75 -9.23
CA ILE A 68 -6.46 11.07 -9.48
C ILE A 68 -5.85 12.04 -8.47
N SER A 69 -5.43 13.23 -8.90
CA SER A 69 -4.83 14.23 -8.01
C SER A 69 -5.86 14.79 -7.03
N LYS A 70 -5.50 14.89 -5.75
CA LYS A 70 -6.31 15.58 -4.73
C LYS A 70 -5.94 17.07 -4.69
N PRO A 71 -6.90 18.01 -4.67
CA PRO A 71 -6.59 19.44 -4.54
C PRO A 71 -5.65 19.72 -3.35
N ASN A 72 -4.66 20.60 -3.54
CA ASN A 72 -3.65 21.02 -2.55
C ASN A 72 -2.73 19.91 -1.98
N THR A 73 -3.02 18.63 -2.22
CA THR A 73 -2.29 17.49 -1.63
C THR A 73 -1.64 16.61 -2.70
N GLY A 74 -2.17 16.56 -3.91
CA GLY A 74 -1.68 15.71 -4.99
C GLY A 74 -1.96 14.22 -4.74
N VAL A 75 -1.07 13.36 -5.24
CA VAL A 75 -1.14 11.90 -5.09
C VAL A 75 -0.10 11.35 -4.11
N VAL A 76 -0.22 10.08 -3.72
CA VAL A 76 0.85 9.38 -3.03
C VAL A 76 2.09 9.35 -3.93
N SER A 77 3.15 10.07 -3.51
CA SER A 77 4.33 10.27 -4.35
C SER A 77 5.08 8.97 -4.61
N ARG A 78 5.47 8.77 -5.87
CA ARG A 78 6.19 7.61 -6.40
C ARG A 78 7.73 7.79 -6.41
N SER A 79 8.22 8.91 -5.86
CA SER A 79 9.65 9.22 -5.84
C SER A 79 10.45 8.21 -5.01
N ASN A 80 11.65 7.89 -5.49
CA ASN A 80 12.65 7.10 -4.78
C ASN A 80 13.52 7.93 -3.80
N ILE A 81 13.23 9.21 -3.65
CA ILE A 81 13.91 10.11 -2.73
C ILE A 81 13.19 10.15 -1.39
N ASN A 82 13.95 10.07 -0.30
CA ASN A 82 13.47 10.35 1.03
C ASN A 82 13.30 11.87 1.19
N PRO A 83 12.07 12.37 1.40
CA PRO A 83 11.83 13.81 1.48
C PRO A 83 12.44 14.48 2.71
N LYS A 84 12.88 13.70 3.72
CA LYS A 84 13.58 14.26 4.89
C LYS A 84 15.06 14.49 4.63
N THR A 85 15.71 13.62 3.85
CA THR A 85 17.18 13.64 3.66
C THR A 85 17.59 14.15 2.29
N GLY A 86 16.66 14.21 1.33
CA GLY A 86 16.98 14.50 -0.08
C GLY A 86 17.71 13.37 -0.80
N GLN A 87 18.01 12.24 -0.13
CA GLN A 87 18.76 11.13 -0.69
C GLN A 87 17.85 10.01 -1.20
N LYS A 88 18.39 9.14 -2.07
CA LYS A 88 17.70 7.92 -2.49
C LYS A 88 17.42 7.03 -1.28
N ILE A 89 16.25 6.40 -1.26
CA ILE A 89 15.86 5.39 -0.29
C ILE A 89 16.75 4.16 -0.46
N LYS A 90 17.38 3.71 0.63
CA LYS A 90 18.40 2.64 0.61
C LYS A 90 17.94 1.34 1.27
N SER A 91 16.85 1.35 2.04
CA SER A 91 16.36 0.16 2.74
C SER A 91 14.84 -0.02 2.67
N ALA A 92 14.38 -1.25 2.84
CA ALA A 92 12.96 -1.59 2.83
C ALA A 92 12.20 -0.93 4.00
N ARG A 93 12.86 -0.81 5.17
CA ARG A 93 12.30 -0.08 6.33
C ARG A 93 12.11 1.41 6.05
N GLU A 94 13.11 2.06 5.42
CA GLU A 94 13.03 3.47 5.04
C GLU A 94 11.90 3.69 4.02
N LEU A 95 11.78 2.79 3.04
CA LEU A 95 10.69 2.78 2.09
C LEU A 95 9.32 2.69 2.78
N LEU A 96 9.15 1.72 3.69
CA LEU A 96 7.92 1.54 4.45
C LEU A 96 7.55 2.80 5.25
N ALA A 97 8.51 3.36 5.98
CA ALA A 97 8.28 4.57 6.77
C ALA A 97 7.85 5.76 5.90
N ARG A 98 8.50 5.92 4.73
CA ARG A 98 8.15 6.95 3.76
C ARG A 98 6.73 6.75 3.23
N ASP A 99 6.36 5.53 2.85
CA ASP A 99 5.06 5.23 2.27
C ASP A 99 3.94 5.46 3.28
N ILE A 100 4.12 5.03 4.54
CA ILE A 100 3.16 5.31 5.62
C ILE A 100 2.99 6.81 5.86
N LYS A 101 4.09 7.59 5.84
CA LYS A 101 4.00 9.05 6.00
C LYS A 101 3.20 9.69 4.87
N LYS A 102 3.46 9.29 3.61
CA LYS A 102 2.73 9.82 2.45
C LYS A 102 1.26 9.39 2.46
N LEU A 103 0.98 8.14 2.83
CA LEU A 103 -0.37 7.61 2.95
C LEU A 103 -1.19 8.43 3.95
N LYS A 104 -0.66 8.67 5.16
CA LYS A 104 -1.31 9.51 6.19
C LYS A 104 -1.51 10.95 5.75
N ARG A 105 -0.60 11.51 4.95
CA ARG A 105 -0.71 12.88 4.43
C ARG A 105 -1.85 13.00 3.42
N VAL A 106 -1.98 12.02 2.51
CA VAL A 106 -3.00 12.04 1.46
C VAL A 106 -4.38 11.69 2.02
N TYR A 107 -4.42 10.75 2.96
CA TYR A 107 -5.61 10.21 3.60
C TYR A 107 -5.49 10.32 5.13
N PRO A 108 -5.66 11.52 5.72
CA PRO A 108 -5.60 11.71 7.17
C PRO A 108 -6.69 10.94 7.93
N GLU A 109 -7.76 10.54 7.25
CA GLU A 109 -8.90 9.81 7.79
C GLU A 109 -8.65 8.29 7.97
N ILE A 110 -7.49 7.77 7.55
CA ILE A 110 -7.21 6.33 7.72
C ILE A 110 -7.17 5.98 9.21
N PRO A 111 -7.94 4.97 9.66
CA PRO A 111 -7.89 4.51 11.04
C PRO A 111 -6.48 4.09 11.46
N LYS A 112 -6.06 4.52 12.66
CA LYS A 112 -4.75 4.14 13.23
C LYS A 112 -4.57 2.61 13.29
N SER A 113 -5.65 1.86 13.50
CA SER A 113 -5.66 0.39 13.46
C SER A 113 -5.21 -0.16 12.11
N LYS A 114 -5.77 0.36 11.00
CA LYS A 114 -5.39 -0.04 9.64
C LYS A 114 -3.94 0.30 9.29
N ILE A 115 -3.43 1.43 9.78
CA ILE A 115 -2.00 1.76 9.67
C ILE A 115 -1.13 0.73 10.40
N ARG A 116 -1.49 0.33 11.62
CA ARG A 116 -0.74 -0.69 12.37
C ARG A 116 -0.80 -2.04 11.68
N GLU A 117 -1.96 -2.41 11.16
CA GLU A 117 -2.21 -3.65 10.43
C GLU A 117 -1.30 -3.78 9.21
N ILE A 118 -1.26 -2.76 8.33
CA ILE A 118 -0.44 -2.81 7.12
C ILE A 118 1.07 -2.77 7.44
N ILE A 119 1.49 -2.09 8.52
CA ILE A 119 2.89 -2.12 9.00
C ILE A 119 3.25 -3.53 9.48
N LYS A 120 2.38 -4.17 10.28
CA LYS A 120 2.59 -5.51 10.81
C LYS A 120 2.70 -6.52 9.67
N LEU A 121 1.77 -6.46 8.70
CA LEU A 121 1.76 -7.35 7.52
C LEU A 121 3.05 -7.22 6.70
N ASN A 122 3.49 -5.98 6.46
CA ASN A 122 4.76 -5.71 5.77
C ASN A 122 5.96 -6.32 6.49
N LYS A 123 6.06 -6.09 7.80
CA LYS A 123 7.17 -6.62 8.62
C LYS A 123 7.16 -8.14 8.79
N SER A 124 5.99 -8.77 8.78
CA SER A 124 5.88 -10.23 8.85
C SER A 124 6.25 -10.89 7.52
N MET A 125 5.90 -10.26 6.38
CA MET A 125 6.21 -10.80 5.06
C MET A 125 7.67 -10.56 4.65
N TYR A 126 8.27 -9.44 5.08
CA TYR A 126 9.60 -9.04 4.64
C TYR A 126 10.52 -8.71 5.82
N PRO A 127 11.38 -9.65 6.25
CA PRO A 127 12.32 -9.44 7.34
C PRO A 127 13.26 -8.23 7.15
N GLU A 128 13.56 -7.85 5.91
CA GLU A 128 14.35 -6.66 5.56
C GLU A 128 13.72 -5.34 6.06
N MET A 129 12.43 -5.33 6.38
CA MET A 129 11.74 -4.17 6.95
C MET A 129 11.95 -4.01 8.47
N ASN A 130 12.53 -5.01 9.12
CA ASN A 130 12.87 -4.95 10.54
C ASN A 130 14.31 -4.47 10.79
N LYS A 131 15.12 -4.41 9.74
CA LYS A 131 16.52 -3.97 9.78
C LYS A 131 16.67 -2.46 9.70
#